data_AF-A0A8H3X5U4-F1
#
_entry.id   AF-A0A8H3X5U4-F1
#
_cell.length_a   1.000
_cell.length_b   1.000
_cell.length_c   1.000
_cell.angle_alpha   90.00
_cell.angle_beta   90.00
_cell.angle_gamma   90.00
#
_symmetry.space_group_name_H-M   'P 1'
#
loop_
_entity.id
_entity.type
_entity.pdbx_description
1 polymer ?
#
loop_
_entity_poly.entity_id
_entity_poly.type
_entity_poly.pdbx_seq_one_letter_code
_entity_poly.pdbx_strand_id
1 'polypeptide(L)'
;MIPLPNECFFKIFNNLCDCGNYSLLSCLLVNRQWCRIIVPILWSKPNFTLYGVINTCLLTLNAEEQALLIPFNTILPDYQNQNLLFEYTSYVTSVASYCLFNGIEYWLNCLGYEAHDSHLEAITCSLIAMFIRTKILLLSL
;
A
#
# COMPACT_ATOMS: atom_id res chain seq x y z
N MET A 1 -33.46 4.48 15.04
CA MET A 1 -32.74 3.47 14.24
C MET A 1 -31.58 2.96 15.08
N ILE A 2 -31.44 1.64 15.26
CA ILE A 2 -30.29 1.06 15.95
C ILE A 2 -29.16 0.96 14.93
N PRO A 3 -28.00 1.63 15.14
CA PRO A 3 -26.89 1.52 14.22
C PRO A 3 -26.36 0.08 14.24
N LEU A 4 -26.00 -0.44 13.07
CA LEU A 4 -25.43 -1.77 12.95
C LEU A 4 -24.06 -1.79 13.66
N PRO A 5 -23.75 -2.82 14.48
CA PRO A 5 -22.44 -2.94 15.14
C PRO A 5 -21.28 -3.07 14.13
N ASN A 6 -20.08 -2.66 14.53
CA ASN A 6 -18.88 -2.72 13.68
C ASN A 6 -18.52 -4.15 13.28
N GLU A 7 -18.82 -5.14 14.11
CA GLU A 7 -18.58 -6.56 13.85
C GLU A 7 -19.42 -7.06 12.67
N CYS A 8 -20.63 -6.52 12.51
CA CYS A 8 -21.49 -6.85 11.37
C CYS A 8 -20.94 -6.24 10.08
N PHE A 9 -20.50 -4.98 10.12
CA PHE A 9 -19.83 -4.34 8.98
C PHE A 9 -18.56 -5.08 8.58
N PHE A 10 -17.74 -5.49 9.55
CA PHE A 10 -16.53 -6.26 9.31
C PHE A 10 -16.83 -7.58 8.58
N LYS A 11 -17.86 -8.32 9.03
CA LYS A 11 -18.30 -9.53 8.33
C LYS A 11 -18.76 -9.24 6.90
N ILE A 12 -19.55 -8.19 6.67
CA ILE A 12 -20.01 -7.82 5.33
C ILE A 12 -18.82 -7.52 4.42
N PHE A 13 -17.89 -6.67 4.88
CA PHE A 13 -16.74 -6.27 4.07
C PHE A 13 -15.75 -7.40 3.82
N ASN A 14 -15.53 -8.30 4.78
CA ASN A 14 -14.70 -9.49 4.52
C ASN A 14 -15.29 -10.38 3.43
N ASN A 15 -16.60 -10.62 3.43
CA ASN A 15 -17.25 -11.39 2.37
C ASN A 15 -17.13 -10.69 0.99
N LEU A 16 -17.17 -9.36 0.97
CA LEU A 16 -16.96 -8.60 -0.27
C LEU A 16 -15.50 -8.61 -0.73
N CYS A 17 -14.54 -8.74 0.20
CA CYS A 17 -13.12 -8.86 -0.10
C CYS A 17 -12.82 -10.09 -0.96
N ASP A 18 -13.45 -11.22 -0.63
CA ASP A 18 -13.27 -12.49 -1.34
C ASP A 18 -13.76 -12.45 -2.80
N CYS A 19 -14.67 -11.51 -3.12
CA CYS A 19 -15.19 -11.31 -4.48
C CYS A 19 -14.36 -10.32 -5.33
N GLY A 20 -13.31 -9.71 -4.75
CA GLY A 20 -12.41 -8.78 -5.43
C GLY A 20 -12.37 -7.37 -4.82
N ASN A 21 -11.19 -6.75 -4.84
CA ASN A 21 -10.90 -5.48 -4.15
C ASN A 21 -11.72 -4.27 -4.64
N TYR A 22 -12.25 -4.30 -5.88
CA TYR A 22 -12.95 -3.15 -6.49
C TYR A 22 -14.24 -2.75 -5.76
N SER A 23 -14.99 -3.73 -5.24
CA SER A 23 -16.21 -3.48 -4.47
C SER A 23 -15.92 -2.75 -3.17
N LEU A 24 -14.83 -3.13 -2.48
CA LEU A 24 -14.40 -2.49 -1.22
C LEU A 24 -13.84 -1.10 -1.42
N LEU A 25 -13.11 -0.84 -2.52
CA LEU A 25 -12.64 0.50 -2.86
C LEU A 25 -13.81 1.48 -3.01
N SER A 26 -14.91 1.04 -3.61
CA SER A 26 -16.12 1.86 -3.73
C SER A 26 -16.76 2.12 -2.36
N CYS A 27 -16.75 1.13 -1.46
CA CYS A 27 -17.28 1.26 -0.10
C CYS A 27 -16.47 2.22 0.79
N LEU A 28 -15.18 2.47 0.51
CA LEU A 28 -14.37 3.46 1.24
C LEU A 28 -14.96 4.87 1.18
N LEU A 29 -15.64 5.20 0.07
CA LEU A 29 -16.13 6.55 -0.21
C LEU A 29 -17.51 6.83 0.40
N VAL A 30 -18.16 5.82 1.00
CA VAL A 30 -19.54 5.93 1.50
C VAL A 30 -19.61 6.82 2.74
N ASN A 31 -18.79 6.55 3.77
CA ASN A 31 -18.69 7.36 4.97
C ASN A 31 -17.42 7.06 5.78
N ARG A 32 -17.11 7.91 6.78
CA ARG A 32 -15.91 7.79 7.62
C ARG A 32 -15.87 6.49 8.45
N GLN A 33 -17.02 5.97 8.89
CA GLN A 33 -17.07 4.73 9.66
C GLN A 33 -16.66 3.53 8.80
N TRP A 34 -17.19 3.45 7.58
CA TRP A 34 -16.87 2.40 6.62
C TRP A 34 -15.40 2.45 6.23
N CYS A 35 -14.88 3.66 5.94
CA CYS A 35 -13.47 3.87 5.66
C CYS A 35 -12.56 3.30 6.77
N ARG A 36 -12.85 3.59 8.04
CA ARG A 36 -12.07 3.09 9.18
C ARG A 36 -12.05 1.56 9.32
N ILE A 37 -13.07 0.86 8.83
CA ILE A 37 -13.16 -0.60 8.90
C ILE A 37 -12.50 -1.23 7.67
N ILE A 38 -12.73 -0.66 6.49
CA ILE A 38 -12.29 -1.23 5.21
C ILE A 38 -10.79 -1.00 4.98
N VAL A 39 -10.23 0.13 5.42
CA VAL A 39 -8.79 0.42 5.24
C VAL A 39 -7.93 -0.70 5.84
N PRO A 40 -8.09 -1.12 7.10
CA PRO A 40 -7.35 -2.26 7.65
C PRO A 40 -7.56 -3.57 6.87
N ILE A 41 -8.77 -3.84 6.37
CA ILE A 41 -9.08 -5.06 5.59
C ILE A 41 -8.29 -5.06 4.28
N LEU A 42 -8.35 -3.97 3.52
CA LEU A 42 -7.63 -3.84 2.24
C LEU A 42 -6.11 -3.86 2.42
N TRP A 43 -5.62 -3.24 3.49
CA TRP A 43 -4.19 -3.14 3.75
C TRP A 43 -3.61 -4.39 4.42
N SER A 44 -4.44 -5.32 4.90
CA SER A 44 -3.97 -6.60 5.42
C SER A 44 -3.13 -7.38 4.41
N LYS A 45 -3.57 -7.38 3.14
CA LYS A 45 -2.85 -7.94 1.99
C LYS A 45 -2.91 -6.93 0.85
N PRO A 46 -2.00 -5.95 0.82
CA PRO A 46 -2.10 -4.83 -0.10
C PRO A 46 -1.99 -5.31 -1.55
N ASN A 47 -2.91 -4.82 -2.39
CA ASN A 47 -2.86 -5.06 -3.82
C ASN A 47 -2.02 -3.99 -4.51
N PHE A 48 -0.75 -4.31 -4.80
CA PHE A 48 0.20 -3.38 -5.42
C PHE A 48 -0.12 -3.02 -6.87
N THR A 49 -1.10 -3.67 -7.52
CA THR A 49 -1.60 -3.20 -8.83
C THR A 49 -2.41 -1.91 -8.74
N LEU A 50 -2.85 -1.54 -7.54
CA LEU A 50 -3.51 -0.26 -7.29
C LEU A 50 -2.44 0.83 -7.15
N TYR A 51 -2.43 1.77 -8.09
CA TYR A 51 -1.47 2.88 -8.16
C TYR A 51 -1.28 3.63 -6.82
N GLY A 52 -2.37 3.82 -6.05
CA GLY A 52 -2.32 4.52 -4.76
C GLY A 52 -1.56 3.77 -3.66
N VAL A 53 -1.39 2.45 -3.75
CA VAL A 53 -0.71 1.64 -2.72
C VAL A 53 0.79 1.94 -2.71
N ILE A 54 1.44 1.92 -3.88
CA ILE A 54 2.87 2.23 -4.00
C ILE A 54 3.17 3.64 -3.51
N ASN A 55 2.38 4.63 -3.93
CA ASN A 55 2.51 6.02 -3.44
C ASN A 55 2.41 6.11 -1.92
N THR A 56 1.45 5.40 -1.33
CA THR A 56 1.25 5.41 0.12
C THR A 56 2.42 4.74 0.85
N CYS A 57 2.99 3.67 0.30
CA CYS A 57 4.20 3.06 0.86
C CYS A 57 5.42 3.99 0.77
N LEU A 58 5.62 4.65 -0.37
CA LEU A 58 6.70 5.63 -0.57
C LEU A 58 6.60 6.79 0.43
N LEU A 59 5.37 7.21 0.77
CA LEU A 59 5.10 8.23 1.79
C LEU A 59 5.47 7.82 3.22
N THR A 60 5.49 6.51 3.50
CA THR A 60 5.81 5.98 4.83
C THR A 60 7.29 5.68 5.04
N LEU A 61 8.13 5.93 4.03
CA LEU A 61 9.57 5.75 4.12
C LEU A 61 10.18 6.72 5.13
N ASN A 62 11.11 6.25 5.94
CA ASN A 62 11.91 7.09 6.82
C ASN A 62 13.08 7.74 6.05
N ALA A 63 13.87 8.58 6.73
CA ALA A 63 14.99 9.28 6.10
C ALA A 63 16.07 8.33 5.53
N GLU A 64 16.32 7.19 6.18
CA GLU A 64 17.32 6.20 5.72
C GLU A 64 16.85 5.48 4.46
N GLU A 65 15.58 5.08 4.41
CA GLU A 65 14.97 4.42 3.25
C GLU A 65 14.83 5.39 2.08
N GLN A 66 14.47 6.65 2.33
CA GLN A 66 14.45 7.68 1.31
C GLN A 66 15.86 7.95 0.73
N ALA A 67 16.91 7.81 1.54
CA ALA A 67 18.28 8.00 1.07
C ALA A 67 18.69 6.97 0.00
N LEU A 68 18.10 5.78 0.00
CA LEU A 68 18.32 4.76 -1.04
C LEU A 68 17.79 5.21 -2.42
N LEU A 69 16.86 6.15 -2.45
CA LEU A 69 16.19 6.62 -3.67
C LEU A 69 16.86 7.84 -4.30
N ILE A 70 17.62 8.62 -3.51
CA ILE A 70 18.35 9.84 -3.93
C ILE A 70 19.26 9.59 -5.15
N PRO A 71 20.08 8.52 -5.22
CA PRO A 71 21.01 8.32 -6.33
C PRO A 71 20.33 8.14 -7.69
N PHE A 72 19.06 7.76 -7.69
CA PHE A 72 18.31 7.40 -8.89
C PHE A 72 17.46 8.56 -9.42
N ASN A 73 17.52 9.73 -8.78
CA ASN A 73 16.71 10.90 -9.13
C ASN A 73 15.23 10.53 -9.32
N THR A 74 14.77 9.50 -8.58
CA THR A 74 13.41 8.99 -8.67
C THR A 74 12.47 10.12 -8.29
N ILE A 75 11.40 10.32 -9.06
CA ILE A 75 10.32 11.22 -8.67
C ILE A 75 9.63 10.55 -7.49
N LEU A 76 10.14 10.83 -6.29
CA LEU A 76 9.33 10.74 -5.10
C LEU A 76 8.22 11.74 -5.31
N PRO A 77 6.96 11.30 -5.23
CA PRO A 77 5.88 12.23 -5.45
C PRO A 77 5.94 13.34 -4.39
N ASP A 78 5.87 14.59 -4.84
CA ASP A 78 6.10 15.78 -4.03
C ASP A 78 4.99 15.94 -2.99
N TYR A 79 5.19 15.29 -1.85
CA TYR A 79 4.18 15.15 -0.81
C TYR A 79 4.74 15.51 0.57
N GLN A 80 5.76 16.36 0.65
CA GLN A 80 6.49 16.72 1.88
C GLN A 80 5.61 17.27 3.03
N ASN A 81 4.29 17.37 2.87
CA ASN A 81 3.32 17.82 3.88
C ASN A 81 2.04 16.96 3.99
N GLN A 82 1.98 15.75 3.46
CA GLN A 82 0.77 14.90 3.60
C GLN A 82 0.78 14.10 4.90
N ASN A 83 -0.03 14.53 5.87
CA ASN A 83 -0.37 13.70 7.02
C ASN A 83 -1.25 12.53 6.55
N LEU A 84 -0.68 11.32 6.54
CA LEU A 84 -1.45 10.11 6.29
C LEU A 84 -2.56 9.98 7.33
N LEU A 85 -3.78 9.70 6.86
CA LEU A 85 -4.95 9.57 7.74
C LEU A 85 -4.89 8.31 8.61
N PHE A 86 -4.11 7.32 8.17
CA PHE A 86 -3.94 6.03 8.81
C PHE A 86 -2.48 5.58 8.77
N GLU A 87 -2.10 4.75 9.72
CA GLU A 87 -0.82 4.02 9.73
C GLU A 87 -0.92 2.81 8.78
N TYR A 88 -1.04 3.07 7.48
CA TYR A 88 -1.35 2.04 6.48
C TYR A 88 -0.44 0.81 6.53
N THR A 89 0.87 1.02 6.70
CA THR A 89 1.85 -0.06 6.78
C THR A 89 1.69 -0.91 8.03
N SER A 90 1.12 -0.39 9.12
CA SER A 90 0.89 -1.17 10.35
C SER A 90 -0.22 -2.22 10.18
N TYR A 91 -1.09 -2.07 9.17
CA TYR A 91 -2.16 -3.03 8.89
C TYR A 91 -1.69 -4.19 8.01
N VAL A 92 -0.53 -4.06 7.36
CA VAL A 92 0.01 -5.07 6.46
C VAL A 92 0.41 -6.31 7.26
N THR A 93 -0.16 -7.45 6.88
CA THR A 93 0.12 -8.73 7.55
C THR A 93 1.15 -9.57 6.81
N SER A 94 1.12 -9.52 5.47
CA SER A 94 2.12 -10.16 4.63
C SER A 94 2.24 -9.45 3.28
N VAL A 95 3.44 -9.53 2.72
CA VAL A 95 3.75 -9.05 1.37
C VAL A 95 4.44 -10.18 0.62
N ALA A 96 3.93 -10.50 -0.55
CA ALA A 96 4.61 -11.38 -1.49
C ALA A 96 5.59 -10.56 -2.33
N SER A 97 6.87 -10.94 -2.32
CA SER A 97 7.95 -10.21 -3.00
C SER A 97 7.68 -10.05 -4.50
N TYR A 98 7.16 -11.09 -5.17
CA TYR A 98 6.79 -11.01 -6.60
C TYR A 98 5.64 -10.04 -6.88
N CYS A 99 4.64 -9.95 -5.99
CA CYS A 99 3.54 -9.00 -6.13
C CYS A 99 4.03 -7.56 -5.98
N LEU A 100 4.95 -7.34 -5.04
CA LEU A 100 5.56 -6.03 -4.82
C LEU A 100 6.36 -5.60 -6.06
N PHE A 101 7.24 -6.47 -6.56
CA PHE A 101 8.05 -6.20 -7.74
C PHE A 101 7.19 -5.86 -8.97
N ASN A 102 6.23 -6.71 -9.31
CA ASN A 102 5.32 -6.48 -10.45
C ASN A 102 4.48 -5.21 -10.26
N GLY A 103 4.09 -4.89 -9.02
CA GLY A 103 3.35 -3.68 -8.71
C GLY A 103 4.18 -2.41 -8.90
N ILE A 104 5.46 -2.42 -8.51
CA ILE A 104 6.40 -1.30 -8.72
C ILE A 104 6.68 -1.14 -10.21
N GLU A 105 6.93 -2.24 -10.93
CA GLU A 105 7.15 -2.23 -12.38
C GLU A 105 5.94 -1.63 -13.11
N TYR A 106 4.73 -2.08 -12.78
CA TYR A 106 3.49 -1.51 -13.33
C TYR A 106 3.34 -0.02 -12.99
N TRP A 107 3.64 0.37 -11.75
CA TRP A 107 3.57 1.76 -11.30
C TRP A 107 4.56 2.67 -12.05
N LEU A 108 5.80 2.22 -12.26
CA LEU A 108 6.81 2.93 -13.06
C LEU A 108 6.37 3.09 -14.52
N ASN A 109 5.84 2.03 -15.12
CA ASN A 109 5.30 2.07 -16.48
C ASN A 109 4.15 3.07 -16.61
N CYS A 110 3.25 3.16 -15.61
CA CYS A 110 2.18 4.16 -15.58
C CYS A 110 2.70 5.61 -15.51
N LEU A 111 3.88 5.83 -14.93
CA LEU A 111 4.54 7.14 -14.88
C LEU A 111 5.29 7.49 -16.17
N GLY A 112 5.32 6.59 -17.16
CA GLY A 112 6.05 6.78 -18.41
C GLY A 112 7.57 6.61 -18.27
N TYR A 113 8.03 6.02 -17.18
CA TYR A 113 9.41 5.54 -17.08
C TYR A 113 9.53 4.22 -17.84
N GLU A 114 10.49 4.15 -18.77
CA GLU A 114 11.02 2.84 -19.15
C GLU A 114 11.65 2.26 -17.88
N ALA A 115 11.18 1.09 -17.44
CA ALA A 115 11.69 0.42 -16.25
C ALA A 115 13.18 0.09 -16.45
N HIS A 116 14.07 1.06 -16.24
CA HIS A 116 15.47 0.79 -16.06
C HIS A 116 15.58 -0.01 -14.76
N ASP A 117 16.19 -1.20 -14.84
CA ASP A 117 16.35 -2.15 -13.73
C ASP A 117 16.77 -1.46 -12.42
N SER A 118 17.59 -0.41 -12.51
CA SER A 118 18.08 0.36 -11.38
C SER A 118 17.01 1.10 -10.57
N HIS A 119 15.98 1.70 -11.19
CA HIS A 119 14.91 2.40 -10.46
C HIS A 119 13.99 1.40 -9.77
N LEU A 120 13.66 0.32 -10.48
CA LEU A 120 12.83 -0.76 -9.98
C LEU A 120 13.50 -1.43 -8.77
N GLU A 121 14.79 -1.73 -8.87
CA GLU A 121 15.58 -2.31 -7.77
C GLU A 121 15.65 -1.36 -6.56
N ALA A 122 15.95 -0.08 -6.78
CA ALA A 122 16.05 0.91 -5.70
C ALA A 122 14.73 1.06 -4.92
N ILE A 123 13.60 1.17 -5.62
CA ILE A 123 12.28 1.26 -5.01
C ILE A 123 11.94 -0.04 -4.28
N THR A 124 12.23 -1.19 -4.89
CA THR A 124 11.99 -2.51 -4.29
C THR A 124 12.77 -2.66 -2.98
N CYS A 125 14.07 -2.37 -2.97
CA CYS A 125 14.90 -2.41 -1.78
C CYS A 125 14.39 -1.47 -0.68
N SER A 126 13.98 -0.25 -1.05
CA SER A 126 13.46 0.75 -0.10
C SER A 126 12.16 0.28 0.56
N LEU A 127 11.22 -0.26 -0.22
CA LEU A 127 9.96 -0.78 0.31
C LEU A 127 10.17 -2.06 1.13
N ILE A 128 11.08 -2.95 0.73
CA ILE A 128 11.45 -4.13 1.52
C ILE A 128 12.05 -3.73 2.87
N ALA A 129 13.01 -2.79 2.88
CA ALA A 129 13.62 -2.28 4.10
C ALA A 129 12.57 -1.68 5.04
N MET A 130 11.63 -0.90 4.49
CA MET A 130 10.49 -0.36 5.22
C MET A 130 9.61 -1.47 5.82
N PHE A 131 9.24 -2.49 5.05
CA PHE A 131 8.41 -3.58 5.56
C PHE A 131 9.12 -4.38 6.66
N ILE A 132 10.44 -4.60 6.54
CA ILE A 132 11.26 -5.24 7.58
C ILE A 132 11.27 -4.39 8.85
N ARG A 133 11.49 -3.07 8.74
CA ARG A 133 11.46 -2.14 9.88
C ARG A 133 10.11 -2.18 10.61
N THR A 134 9.01 -2.21 9.86
CA THR A 134 7.65 -2.32 10.42
C THR A 134 7.28 -3.73 10.89
N LYS A 135 8.23 -4.69 10.87
CA LYS A 135 8.09 -6.07 11.35
C LYS A 135 7.05 -6.90 10.59
N ILE A 136 6.96 -6.72 9.28
CA ILE A 136 6.04 -7.48 8.42
C ILE A 136 6.70 -8.78 7.95
N LEU A 137 5.91 -9.85 7.87
CA LEU A 137 6.35 -11.14 7.34
C LEU A 137 6.45 -11.07 5.80
N LEU A 138 7.68 -11.08 5.28
CA LEU A 138 7.95 -11.24 3.86
C LEU A 138 7.85 -12.73 3.50
N LEU A 139 6.92 -13.08 2.61
CA LEU A 139 6.77 -14.46 2.13
C LEU A 139 7.60 -14.61 0.85
N SER A 140 8.57 -15.53 0.87
CA SER A 140 9.60 -15.85 -0.14
C SER A 140 10.71 -14.81 -0.31
N LEU A 141 11.90 -15.17 0.21
CA LEU A 141 13.23 -14.77 -0.27
C LEU A 141 13.76 -15.91 -1.14
#